data_AF-A0A353WH06-F1
#
_entry.id   AF-A0A353WH06-F1
#
_cell.length_a   1.000
_cell.length_b   1.000
_cell.length_c   1.000
_cell.angle_alpha   90.00
_cell.angle_beta   90.00
_cell.angle_gamma   90.00
#
_symmetry.space_group_name_H-M   'P 1'
#
loop_
_entity.id
_entity.type
_entity.pdbx_description
1 polymer ?
#
loop_
_entity_poly.entity_id
_entity_poly.type
_entity_poly.pdbx_seq_one_letter_code
_entity_poly.pdbx_strand_id
1 'polypeptide(L)'
;MIILSPDININKHFHPDDLKILENIEASEKVLFEIKTHFNKITVTQNQYGRFMKFDDSYQSGIINHSTYQGNLPYVNYFLLAPIFNQNIKNILILGMGTGKLATDFLKLIPALKSIDIVELDPKVVNIDETYFDFESNKKINIHIQDARVFVRNTKNKYDLVILDIYTGSGLPYRFMTEEFLQETDTVLNPDGLLITNTFGIQDINSDNNYIFKSLLKTYQSVFNNTVLFPTLYGNFQLYNTVFGLKYELTELTNIMIIAFNSKTLFKTVTDKTHKIQGLKNTDNYLKDLCEQEINVADYIQFSDKNEEELNHNLNNLDKYLKQVNPE
;
A
#
# COMPACT_ATOMS: atom_id res chain seq x y z
N MET A 1 12.43 -21.86 6.68
CA MET A 1 13.31 -20.84 7.28
C MET A 1 13.73 -19.91 6.15
N ILE A 2 12.88 -18.94 5.80
CA ILE A 2 13.25 -17.91 4.82
C ILE A 2 14.06 -16.89 5.62
N ILE A 3 15.37 -16.94 5.44
CA ILE A 3 16.26 -15.87 5.87
C ILE A 3 15.90 -14.70 4.94
N LEU A 4 15.14 -13.73 5.45
CA LEU A 4 15.13 -12.40 4.84
C LEU A 4 16.59 -12.01 4.68
N SER A 5 17.05 -11.69 3.46
CA SER A 5 18.45 -11.33 3.23
C SER A 5 18.89 -10.36 4.32
N PRO A 6 20.11 -10.48 4.90
CA PRO A 6 20.63 -9.49 5.84
C PRO A 6 20.59 -8.04 5.28
N ASP A 7 20.35 -7.89 3.97
CA ASP A 7 20.22 -6.62 3.26
C ASP A 7 18.79 -6.05 3.23
N ILE A 8 17.74 -6.80 3.59
CA ILE A 8 16.37 -6.25 3.72
C ILE A 8 16.25 -5.59 5.08
N ASN A 9 16.86 -4.43 5.18
CA ASN A 9 16.79 -3.58 6.36
C ASN A 9 15.46 -2.81 6.33
N ILE A 10 14.34 -3.51 6.61
CA ILE A 10 13.04 -2.86 6.90
C ILE A 10 13.18 -1.92 8.13
N ASN A 11 14.24 -2.13 8.91
CA ASN A 11 14.56 -1.50 10.19
C ASN A 11 15.74 -0.53 10.15
N LYS A 12 16.06 0.11 9.02
CA LYS A 12 16.58 1.48 9.20
C LYS A 12 15.39 2.32 9.66
N HIS A 13 15.09 2.24 10.96
CA HIS A 13 14.57 3.38 11.67
C HIS A 13 15.48 4.52 11.23
N PHE A 14 14.95 5.42 10.42
CA PHE A 14 15.62 6.69 10.34
C PHE A 14 15.67 7.20 11.78
N HIS A 15 16.88 7.39 12.31
CA HIS A 15 16.99 7.98 13.63
C HIS A 15 16.26 9.34 13.56
N PRO A 16 15.51 9.77 14.58
CA PRO A 16 14.90 11.11 14.56
C PRO A 16 15.88 12.22 14.20
N ASP A 17 17.16 12.05 14.52
CA ASP A 17 18.24 12.97 14.12
C ASP A 17 18.75 12.79 12.68
N ASP A 18 18.63 11.62 12.06
CA ASP A 18 18.86 11.44 10.61
C ASP A 18 17.77 12.15 9.79
N LEU A 19 16.58 12.30 10.39
CA LEU A 19 15.42 12.98 9.81
C LEU A 19 15.48 14.50 10.00
N LYS A 20 16.20 15.01 11.01
CA LYS A 20 16.48 16.46 11.15
C LYS A 20 17.30 17.04 10.00
N ILE A 21 18.13 16.21 9.35
CA ILE A 21 18.88 16.61 8.15
C ILE A 21 17.94 16.93 6.98
N LEU A 22 16.71 16.41 7.05
CA LEU A 22 15.71 16.44 6.01
C LEU A 22 14.67 17.57 6.23
N GLU A 23 14.70 18.27 7.37
CA GLU A 23 13.71 19.29 7.81
C GLU A 23 13.82 20.67 7.12
N ASN A 24 14.85 20.94 6.31
CA ASN A 24 15.16 22.30 5.81
C ASN A 24 15.30 22.45 4.29
N ILE A 25 14.64 21.59 3.49
CA ILE A 25 14.94 21.51 2.06
C ILE A 25 13.68 21.71 1.22
N GLU A 26 13.55 22.89 0.62
CA GLU A 26 12.74 23.06 -0.60
C GLU A 26 13.46 22.29 -1.72
N ALA A 27 13.07 21.03 -1.94
CA ALA A 27 13.65 20.24 -3.01
C ALA A 27 13.26 20.88 -4.35
N SER A 28 14.22 21.53 -5.03
CA SER A 28 13.99 22.00 -6.39
C SER A 28 13.81 20.77 -7.30
N GLU A 29 12.57 20.46 -7.64
CA GLU A 29 12.27 19.35 -8.52
C GLU A 29 12.44 19.73 -9.98
N LYS A 30 13.12 18.87 -10.74
CA LYS A 30 13.17 18.97 -12.20
C LYS A 30 12.10 18.06 -12.79
N VAL A 31 11.19 18.63 -13.58
CA VAL A 31 10.28 17.85 -14.42
C VAL A 31 11.08 17.20 -15.55
N LEU A 32 11.06 15.87 -15.62
CA LEU A 32 11.69 15.07 -16.67
C LEU A 32 10.73 14.75 -17.80
N PHE A 33 9.45 14.57 -17.47
CA PHE A 33 8.40 14.20 -18.39
C PHE A 33 7.04 14.64 -17.85
N GLU A 34 6.14 14.99 -18.76
CA GLU A 34 4.77 15.33 -18.43
C GLU A 34 3.84 14.88 -19.56
N ILE A 35 2.72 14.25 -19.22
CA ILE A 35 1.67 13.88 -20.16
C ILE A 35 0.30 14.00 -19.50
N LYS A 36 -0.71 14.41 -20.26
CA LYS A 36 -2.10 14.29 -19.83
C LYS A 36 -2.74 13.08 -20.50
N THR A 37 -3.27 12.15 -19.71
CA THR A 37 -3.97 10.97 -20.21
C THR A 37 -5.48 11.11 -20.03
N HIS A 38 -6.23 10.08 -20.39
CA HIS A 38 -7.68 10.05 -20.11
C HIS A 38 -7.99 9.95 -18.61
N PHE A 39 -7.00 9.58 -17.79
CA PHE A 39 -7.18 9.31 -16.37
C PHE A 39 -6.61 10.44 -15.52
N ASN A 40 -5.32 10.75 -15.67
CA ASN A 40 -4.61 11.74 -14.84
C ASN A 40 -3.64 12.58 -15.68
N LYS A 41 -3.19 13.72 -15.13
CA LYS A 41 -1.93 14.33 -15.55
C LYS A 41 -0.78 13.56 -14.91
N ILE A 42 0.06 12.88 -15.69
CA ILE A 42 1.21 12.15 -15.16
C ILE A 42 2.47 13.00 -15.33
N THR A 43 3.19 13.24 -14.24
CA THR A 43 4.45 13.99 -14.22
C THR A 43 5.55 13.13 -13.62
N VAL A 44 6.70 13.02 -14.30
CA VAL A 44 7.91 12.43 -13.73
C VAL A 44 8.81 13.56 -13.27
N THR A 45 9.11 13.59 -11.97
CA THR A 45 10.04 14.55 -11.37
C THR A 45 11.30 13.86 -10.88
N GLN A 46 12.40 14.62 -10.80
CA GLN A 46 13.63 14.17 -10.18
C GLN A 46 14.17 15.26 -9.27
N ASN A 47 14.60 14.86 -8.08
CA ASN A 47 15.33 15.70 -7.14
C ASN A 47 16.59 14.96 -6.66
N GLN A 48 17.28 15.51 -5.67
CA GLN A 48 18.52 14.94 -5.11
C GLN A 48 18.34 13.60 -4.39
N TYR A 49 17.10 13.23 -4.03
CA TYR A 49 16.79 11.98 -3.32
C TYR A 49 16.35 10.87 -4.25
N GLY A 50 15.90 11.19 -5.47
CA GLY A 50 15.33 10.17 -6.32
C GLY A 50 14.49 10.73 -7.45
N ARG A 51 13.72 9.82 -8.02
CA ARG A 51 12.78 10.09 -9.10
C ARG A 51 11.39 9.67 -8.69
N PHE A 52 10.40 10.46 -9.02
CA PHE A 52 9.03 10.27 -8.56
C PHE A 52 8.05 10.43 -9.72
N MET A 53 6.96 9.68 -9.64
CA MET A 53 5.82 9.82 -10.53
C MET A 53 4.67 10.43 -9.73
N LYS A 54 4.11 11.50 -10.28
CA LYS A 54 2.94 12.17 -9.75
C LYS A 54 1.75 11.96 -10.67
N PHE A 55 0.58 11.73 -10.08
CA PHE A 55 -0.70 11.87 -10.75
C PHE A 55 -1.33 13.17 -10.24
N ASP A 56 -1.59 14.06 -11.19
CA ASP A 56 -1.87 15.46 -10.96
C ASP A 56 -0.78 16.08 -10.07
N ASP A 57 -1.14 16.51 -8.87
CA ASP A 57 -0.21 17.12 -7.91
C ASP A 57 0.23 16.14 -6.80
N SER A 58 -0.27 14.89 -6.82
CA SER A 58 -0.02 13.89 -5.78
C SER A 58 1.03 12.87 -6.19
N TYR A 59 2.00 12.63 -5.32
CA TYR A 59 3.02 11.60 -5.50
C TYR A 59 2.41 10.21 -5.34
N GLN A 60 2.54 9.39 -6.38
CA GLN A 60 1.95 8.05 -6.39
C GLN A 60 3.01 6.98 -6.23
N SER A 61 4.20 7.20 -6.81
CA SER A 61 5.26 6.21 -6.77
C SER A 61 6.63 6.88 -6.97
N GLY A 62 7.71 6.15 -6.68
CA GLY A 62 9.05 6.66 -6.91
C GLY A 62 10.14 5.72 -6.45
N ILE A 63 11.35 6.01 -6.91
CA ILE A 63 12.58 5.35 -6.51
C ILE A 63 13.45 6.37 -5.78
N ILE A 64 13.74 6.06 -4.52
CA ILE A 64 14.67 6.80 -3.68
C ILE A 64 16.06 6.20 -3.87
N ASN A 65 17.04 7.05 -4.09
CA ASN A 65 18.45 6.73 -4.19
C ASN A 65 19.24 7.67 -3.27
N HIS A 66 19.17 7.41 -1.97
CA HIS A 66 19.88 8.15 -0.94
C HIS A 66 20.89 7.25 -0.21
N SER A 67 21.90 7.85 0.42
CA SER A 67 22.95 7.10 1.15
C SER A 67 22.38 6.28 2.31
N THR A 68 21.26 6.71 2.89
CA THR A 68 20.61 6.03 4.02
C THR A 68 19.54 5.03 3.60
N TYR A 69 18.90 5.22 2.45
CA TYR A 69 17.82 4.38 1.95
C TYR A 69 17.82 4.38 0.41
N GLN A 70 17.75 3.18 -0.16
CA GLN A 70 17.62 2.98 -1.60
C GLN A 70 16.47 2.00 -1.84
N GLY A 71 15.48 2.36 -2.65
CA GLY A 71 14.30 1.54 -2.84
C GLY A 71 13.08 2.33 -3.30
N ASN A 72 11.91 1.73 -3.10
CA ASN A 72 10.62 2.38 -3.38
C ASN A 72 10.26 3.45 -2.36
N LEU A 73 9.07 4.03 -2.46
CA LEU A 73 8.47 4.70 -1.32
C LEU A 73 8.40 3.72 -0.12
N PRO A 74 8.73 4.16 1.12
CA PRO A 74 8.84 3.28 2.28
C PRO A 74 7.60 2.43 2.57
N TYR A 75 6.39 2.96 2.34
CA TYR A 75 5.14 2.20 2.57
C TYR A 75 5.05 0.94 1.70
N VAL A 76 5.62 0.96 0.47
CA VAL A 76 5.60 -0.17 -0.47
C VAL A 76 6.29 -1.39 0.12
N ASN A 77 7.29 -1.18 1.00
CA ASN A 77 8.00 -2.27 1.67
C ASN A 77 7.08 -3.08 2.60
N TYR A 78 5.95 -2.52 3.06
CA TYR A 78 5.02 -3.25 3.92
C TYR A 78 4.26 -4.35 3.17
N PHE A 79 4.13 -4.28 1.85
CA PHE A 79 3.60 -5.40 1.06
C PHE A 79 4.51 -6.64 1.16
N LEU A 80 5.80 -6.46 1.44
CA LEU A 80 6.76 -7.54 1.63
C LEU A 80 6.57 -8.28 2.97
N LEU A 81 5.56 -7.92 3.77
CA LEU A 81 5.12 -8.70 4.92
C LEU A 81 4.36 -9.97 4.51
N ALA A 82 3.82 -10.04 3.28
CA ALA A 82 3.03 -11.18 2.81
C ALA A 82 3.68 -12.57 3.06
N PRO A 83 5.00 -12.76 2.83
CA PRO A 83 5.67 -14.05 3.04
C PRO A 83 5.75 -14.49 4.51
N ILE A 84 5.51 -13.59 5.47
CA ILE A 84 5.42 -13.94 6.90
C ILE A 84 4.16 -14.78 7.15
N PHE A 85 3.05 -14.36 6.51
CA PHE A 85 1.75 -15.01 6.59
C PHE A 85 1.76 -16.30 5.74
N ASN A 86 2.03 -16.17 4.43
CA ASN A 86 2.04 -17.30 3.51
C ASN A 86 3.45 -17.53 2.92
N GLN A 87 4.13 -18.57 3.37
CA GLN A 87 5.47 -18.93 2.87
C GLN A 87 5.47 -19.65 1.52
N ASN A 88 4.29 -20.02 1.00
CA ASN A 88 4.13 -20.82 -0.20
C ASN A 88 3.58 -19.99 -1.38
N ILE A 89 3.76 -18.67 -1.36
CA ILE A 89 3.34 -17.77 -2.45
C ILE A 89 4.01 -18.17 -3.77
N LYS A 90 3.20 -18.45 -4.79
CA LYS A 90 3.62 -18.81 -6.14
C LYS A 90 2.99 -17.92 -7.21
N ASN A 91 1.76 -17.45 -7.01
CA ASN A 91 1.09 -16.55 -7.93
C ASN A 91 0.62 -15.30 -7.18
N ILE A 92 1.02 -14.13 -7.68
CA ILE A 92 0.66 -12.82 -7.13
C ILE A 92 -0.21 -12.08 -8.15
N LEU A 93 -1.26 -11.41 -7.67
CA LEU A 93 -1.99 -10.40 -8.41
C LEU A 93 -1.72 -9.03 -7.78
N ILE A 94 -1.23 -8.07 -8.56
CA ILE A 94 -1.04 -6.69 -8.14
C ILE A 94 -2.04 -5.82 -8.91
N LEU A 95 -2.92 -5.14 -8.19
CA LEU A 95 -3.87 -4.18 -8.73
C LEU A 95 -3.28 -2.78 -8.53
N GLY A 96 -2.90 -2.13 -9.63
CA GLY A 96 -2.08 -0.91 -9.65
C GLY A 96 -0.59 -1.22 -9.83
N MET A 97 0.08 -0.59 -10.82
CA MET A 97 1.47 -0.91 -11.13
C MET A 97 2.50 -0.15 -10.26
N GLY A 98 2.21 1.09 -9.89
CA GLY A 98 3.19 1.94 -9.18
C GLY A 98 4.40 2.25 -10.08
N THR A 99 5.60 1.82 -9.67
CA THR A 99 6.83 1.84 -10.51
C THR A 99 7.19 0.45 -11.06
N GLY A 100 6.33 -0.55 -10.86
CA GLY A 100 6.62 -1.97 -11.13
C GLY A 100 7.68 -2.61 -10.21
N LYS A 101 8.36 -1.82 -9.39
CA LYS A 101 9.47 -2.26 -8.52
C LYS A 101 9.03 -3.24 -7.43
N LEU A 102 7.78 -3.15 -6.95
CA LEU A 102 7.23 -4.12 -6.00
C LEU A 102 7.24 -5.54 -6.59
N ALA A 103 6.87 -5.69 -7.87
CA ALA A 103 6.93 -6.97 -8.55
C ALA A 103 8.37 -7.50 -8.65
N THR A 104 9.32 -6.62 -8.99
CA THR A 104 10.76 -6.94 -9.01
C THR A 104 11.27 -7.40 -7.64
N ASP A 105 10.81 -6.78 -6.56
CA ASP A 105 11.20 -7.15 -5.20
C ASP A 105 10.63 -8.51 -4.78
N PHE A 106 9.39 -8.82 -5.16
CA PHE A 106 8.85 -10.17 -4.96
C PHE A 106 9.62 -11.25 -5.74
N LEU A 107 10.04 -10.97 -6.98
CA LEU A 107 10.85 -11.91 -7.76
C LEU A 107 12.18 -12.24 -7.08
N LYS A 108 12.80 -11.24 -6.43
CA LYS A 108 14.05 -11.41 -5.68
C LYS A 108 13.82 -12.14 -4.36
N LEU A 109 12.73 -11.80 -3.66
CA LEU A 109 12.44 -12.28 -2.31
C LEU A 109 11.89 -13.71 -2.29
N ILE A 110 11.15 -14.12 -3.32
CA ILE A 110 10.42 -15.39 -3.35
C ILE A 110 10.95 -16.27 -4.50
N PRO A 111 11.94 -17.14 -4.23
CA PRO A 111 12.51 -18.04 -5.25
C PRO A 111 11.47 -18.97 -5.91
N ALA A 112 10.44 -19.36 -5.15
CA ALA A 112 9.36 -20.24 -5.59
C ALA A 112 8.31 -19.55 -6.48
N LEU A 113 8.42 -18.23 -6.68
CA LEU A 113 7.43 -17.45 -7.42
C LEU A 113 7.34 -17.92 -8.87
N LYS A 114 6.12 -18.19 -9.33
CA LYS A 114 5.82 -18.68 -10.68
C LYS A 114 5.32 -17.56 -11.58
N SER A 115 4.41 -16.73 -11.08
CA SER A 115 3.81 -15.65 -11.86
C SER A 115 3.43 -14.45 -10.99
N ILE A 116 3.45 -13.28 -11.61
CA ILE A 116 2.89 -12.02 -11.12
C ILE A 116 2.03 -11.46 -12.25
N ASP A 117 0.73 -11.30 -12.01
CA ASP A 117 -0.13 -10.50 -12.88
C ASP A 117 -0.20 -9.09 -12.29
N ILE A 118 0.10 -8.07 -13.09
CA ILE A 118 -0.07 -6.66 -12.75
C ILE A 118 -1.23 -6.12 -13.59
N VAL A 119 -2.21 -5.48 -12.96
CA VAL A 119 -3.33 -4.85 -13.66
C VAL A 119 -3.20 -3.34 -13.54
N GLU A 120 -3.03 -2.67 -14.67
CA GLU A 120 -2.84 -1.23 -14.77
C GLU A 120 -3.92 -0.65 -15.69
N LEU A 121 -4.53 0.46 -15.28
CA LEU A 121 -5.59 1.10 -16.04
C LEU A 121 -5.02 1.93 -17.18
N ASP A 122 -3.90 2.63 -16.93
CA ASP A 122 -3.30 3.55 -17.89
C ASP A 122 -2.08 2.92 -18.59
N PRO A 123 -2.16 2.58 -19.89
CA PRO A 123 -1.01 2.04 -20.62
C PRO A 123 0.19 2.99 -20.69
N LYS A 124 0.02 4.29 -20.41
CA LYS A 124 1.14 5.23 -20.35
C LYS A 124 2.01 5.00 -19.13
N VAL A 125 1.46 4.52 -18.01
CA VAL A 125 2.22 4.21 -16.80
C VAL A 125 3.28 3.14 -17.09
N VAL A 126 2.92 2.07 -17.82
CA VAL A 126 3.87 1.02 -18.19
C VAL A 126 5.05 1.57 -18.98
N ASN A 127 4.80 2.40 -19.99
CA ASN A 127 5.87 3.00 -20.80
C ASN A 127 6.75 3.94 -19.98
N ILE A 128 6.15 4.68 -19.03
CA ILE A 128 6.87 5.58 -18.13
C ILE A 128 7.76 4.76 -17.20
N ASP A 129 7.28 3.65 -16.65
CA ASP A 129 8.04 2.77 -15.76
C ASP A 129 9.25 2.14 -16.45
N GLU A 130 9.09 1.66 -17.67
CA GLU A 130 10.20 1.14 -18.47
C GLU A 130 11.25 2.22 -18.79
N THR A 131 10.81 3.46 -19.03
CA THR A 131 11.71 4.56 -19.44
C THR A 131 12.38 5.25 -18.26
N TYR A 132 11.67 5.40 -17.15
CA TYR A 132 12.03 6.28 -16.04
C TYR A 132 12.19 5.53 -14.72
N PHE A 133 11.80 4.27 -14.57
CA PHE A 133 11.91 3.58 -13.27
C PHE A 133 12.66 2.25 -13.36
N ASP A 134 13.41 2.07 -14.45
CA ASP A 134 14.25 0.89 -14.71
C ASP A 134 13.45 -0.42 -14.54
N PHE A 135 12.16 -0.37 -14.88
CA PHE A 135 11.33 -1.56 -14.86
C PHE A 135 11.74 -2.48 -16.00
N GLU A 136 12.27 -3.65 -15.64
CA GLU A 136 12.67 -4.67 -16.61
C GLU A 136 11.57 -5.71 -16.77
N SER A 137 11.17 -5.95 -18.02
CA SER A 137 10.28 -7.06 -18.34
C SER A 137 10.83 -8.39 -17.83
N ASN A 138 9.97 -9.22 -17.24
CA ASN A 138 10.35 -10.56 -16.78
C ASN A 138 9.31 -11.57 -17.29
N LYS A 139 9.76 -12.74 -17.72
CA LYS A 139 8.85 -13.81 -18.19
C LYS A 139 7.82 -14.28 -17.15
N LYS A 140 8.02 -13.95 -15.87
CA LYS A 140 7.09 -14.23 -14.77
C LYS A 140 6.13 -13.08 -14.50
N ILE A 141 6.34 -11.89 -15.08
CA ILE A 141 5.45 -10.74 -14.92
C ILE A 141 4.59 -10.60 -16.19
N ASN A 142 3.27 -10.60 -16.01
CA ASN A 142 2.32 -10.29 -17.06
C ASN A 142 1.61 -8.98 -16.71
N ILE A 143 1.65 -8.01 -17.63
CA ILE A 143 0.97 -6.73 -17.45
C ILE A 143 -0.33 -6.75 -18.25
N HIS A 144 -1.43 -6.41 -17.58
CA HIS A 144 -2.76 -6.37 -18.15
C HIS A 144 -3.27 -4.93 -18.14
N ILE A 145 -3.45 -4.34 -19.32
CA ILE A 145 -4.03 -3.00 -19.45
C ILE A 145 -5.55 -3.09 -19.41
N GLN A 146 -6.13 -2.92 -18.23
CA GLN A 146 -7.58 -2.94 -18.03
C GLN A 146 -7.96 -2.44 -16.63
N ASP A 147 -9.25 -2.28 -16.43
CA ASP A 147 -9.79 -2.05 -15.10
C ASP A 147 -9.61 -3.25 -14.15
N ALA A 148 -9.11 -2.99 -12.95
CA ALA A 148 -8.81 -4.02 -11.95
C ALA A 148 -10.03 -4.83 -11.49
N ARG A 149 -11.19 -4.20 -11.26
CA ARG A 149 -12.41 -4.91 -10.85
C ARG A 149 -12.94 -5.76 -12.01
N VAL A 150 -12.85 -5.27 -13.25
CA VAL A 150 -13.18 -6.06 -14.45
C VAL A 150 -12.25 -7.27 -14.57
N PHE A 151 -10.95 -7.11 -14.33
CA PHE A 151 -10.02 -8.24 -14.34
C PHE A 151 -10.38 -9.29 -13.29
N VAL A 152 -10.58 -8.88 -12.03
CA VAL A 152 -10.92 -9.78 -10.92
C VAL A 152 -12.19 -10.58 -11.23
N ARG A 153 -13.22 -9.95 -11.80
CA ARG A 153 -14.47 -10.64 -12.19
C ARG A 153 -14.29 -11.69 -13.28
N ASN A 154 -13.36 -11.45 -14.21
CA ASN A 154 -13.25 -12.26 -15.43
C ASN A 154 -12.16 -13.32 -15.37
N THR A 155 -11.10 -13.09 -14.58
CA THR A 155 -9.98 -14.01 -14.48
C THR A 155 -10.42 -15.39 -13.98
N LYS A 156 -9.76 -16.43 -14.50
CA LYS A 156 -9.92 -17.82 -14.03
C LYS A 156 -8.73 -18.27 -13.19
N ASN A 157 -7.73 -17.40 -13.05
CA ASN A 157 -6.55 -17.66 -12.24
C ASN A 157 -6.91 -17.60 -10.76
N LYS A 158 -6.06 -18.25 -9.95
CA LYS A 158 -6.12 -18.20 -8.50
C LYS A 158 -4.78 -17.73 -7.94
N TYR A 159 -4.84 -16.88 -6.92
CA TYR A 159 -3.67 -16.19 -6.40
C TYR A 159 -3.43 -16.54 -4.94
N ASP A 160 -2.15 -16.66 -4.58
CA ASP A 160 -1.72 -16.84 -3.19
C ASP A 160 -1.62 -15.50 -2.46
N LEU A 161 -1.53 -14.41 -3.23
CA LEU A 161 -1.46 -13.04 -2.75
C LEU A 161 -2.16 -12.13 -3.76
N VAL A 162 -3.14 -11.36 -3.30
CA VAL A 162 -3.68 -10.22 -4.03
C VAL A 162 -3.22 -8.94 -3.32
N ILE A 163 -2.69 -7.99 -4.08
CA ILE A 163 -2.28 -6.68 -3.61
C ILE A 163 -3.21 -5.65 -4.24
N LEU A 164 -3.81 -4.80 -3.40
CA LEU A 164 -4.60 -3.65 -3.82
C LEU A 164 -3.83 -2.38 -3.45
N ASP A 165 -3.22 -1.77 -4.46
CA ASP A 165 -2.48 -0.49 -4.36
C ASP A 165 -2.95 0.46 -5.47
N ILE A 166 -4.27 0.70 -5.52
CA ILE A 166 -4.87 1.61 -6.49
C ILE A 166 -5.26 2.89 -5.77
N TYR A 167 -4.64 3.99 -6.18
CA TYR A 167 -4.94 5.31 -5.65
C TYR A 167 -5.22 6.30 -6.77
N THR A 168 -6.07 7.26 -6.42
CA THR A 168 -6.30 8.49 -7.17
C THR A 168 -5.89 9.67 -6.30
N GLY A 169 -5.88 10.88 -6.85
CA GLY A 169 -5.65 12.10 -6.05
C GLY A 169 -6.57 12.23 -4.83
N SER A 170 -7.74 11.57 -4.85
CA SER A 170 -8.73 11.52 -3.76
C SER A 170 -8.69 10.26 -2.88
N GLY A 171 -7.68 9.40 -3.03
CA GLY A 171 -7.55 8.15 -2.26
C GLY A 171 -7.91 6.88 -3.05
N LEU A 172 -8.12 5.78 -2.32
CA LEU A 172 -8.57 4.49 -2.87
C LEU A 172 -9.98 4.67 -3.48
N PRO A 173 -10.21 4.34 -4.77
CA PRO A 173 -11.54 4.53 -5.37
C PRO A 173 -12.62 3.65 -4.73
N TYR A 174 -13.82 4.21 -4.52
CA TYR A 174 -14.90 3.56 -3.76
C TYR A 174 -15.22 2.14 -4.20
N ARG A 175 -15.18 1.91 -5.52
CA ARG A 175 -15.51 0.64 -6.16
C ARG A 175 -14.60 -0.51 -5.77
N PHE A 176 -13.48 -0.22 -5.10
CA PHE A 176 -12.55 -1.17 -4.51
C PHE A 176 -12.69 -1.28 -2.98
N MET A 177 -13.56 -0.47 -2.37
CA MET A 177 -13.87 -0.49 -0.94
C MET A 177 -15.10 -1.32 -0.60
N THR A 178 -15.92 -1.69 -1.60
CA THR A 178 -17.23 -2.31 -1.35
C THR A 178 -17.14 -3.80 -1.03
N GLU A 179 -18.12 -4.27 -0.26
CA GLU A 179 -18.30 -5.69 0.04
C GLU A 179 -18.30 -6.54 -1.23
N GLU A 180 -19.00 -6.09 -2.28
CA GLU A 180 -19.09 -6.82 -3.54
C GLU A 180 -17.72 -7.01 -4.20
N PHE A 181 -16.87 -5.99 -4.18
CA PHE A 181 -15.50 -6.12 -4.70
C PHE A 181 -14.63 -7.05 -3.83
N LEU A 182 -14.78 -6.98 -2.51
CA LEU A 182 -14.03 -7.85 -1.61
C LEU A 182 -14.46 -9.32 -1.76
N GLN A 183 -15.76 -9.58 -1.95
CA GLN A 183 -16.28 -10.91 -2.27
C GLN A 183 -15.73 -11.41 -3.61
N GLU A 184 -15.75 -10.57 -4.65
CA GLU A 184 -15.13 -10.87 -5.95
C GLU A 184 -13.63 -11.21 -5.80
N THR A 185 -12.92 -10.47 -4.95
CA THR A 185 -11.49 -10.69 -4.67
C THR A 185 -11.26 -12.00 -3.91
N ASP A 186 -12.07 -12.34 -2.90
CA ASP A 186 -12.00 -13.64 -2.22
C ASP A 186 -12.21 -14.79 -3.21
N THR A 187 -13.06 -14.61 -4.22
CA THR A 187 -13.25 -15.64 -5.25
C THR A 187 -12.02 -15.88 -6.13
N VAL A 188 -11.02 -15.00 -6.17
CA VAL A 188 -9.77 -15.24 -6.92
C VAL A 188 -8.61 -15.66 -6.02
N LEU A 189 -8.80 -15.71 -4.70
CA LEU A 189 -7.80 -16.23 -3.77
C LEU A 189 -7.77 -17.77 -3.77
N ASN A 190 -6.58 -18.32 -3.56
CA ASN A 190 -6.41 -19.72 -3.14
C ASN A 190 -6.88 -19.89 -1.69
N PRO A 191 -7.13 -21.14 -1.21
CA PRO A 191 -7.57 -21.38 0.16
C PRO A 191 -6.66 -20.78 1.25
N ASP A 192 -5.35 -20.75 1.01
CA ASP A 192 -4.34 -20.08 1.86
C ASP A 192 -3.86 -18.75 1.25
N GLY A 193 -4.69 -18.13 0.40
CA GLY A 193 -4.45 -16.83 -0.17
C GLY A 193 -4.76 -15.71 0.82
N LEU A 194 -4.13 -14.55 0.62
CA LEU A 194 -4.40 -13.35 1.40
C LEU A 194 -4.46 -12.10 0.50
N LEU A 195 -5.28 -11.15 0.91
CA LEU A 195 -5.36 -9.80 0.34
C LEU A 195 -4.56 -8.85 1.22
N ILE A 196 -3.65 -8.07 0.63
CA ILE A 196 -3.03 -6.91 1.27
C ILE A 196 -3.50 -5.65 0.56
N THR A 197 -4.09 -4.73 1.29
CA THR A 197 -4.54 -3.45 0.77
C THR A 197 -3.80 -2.32 1.45
N ASN A 198 -3.26 -1.40 0.66
CA ASN A 198 -2.86 -0.10 1.15
C ASN A 198 -4.12 0.78 1.25
N THR A 199 -4.41 1.27 2.45
CA THR A 199 -5.44 2.30 2.69
C THR A 199 -4.82 3.45 3.48
N PHE A 200 -5.57 4.52 3.71
CA PHE A 200 -5.14 5.66 4.51
C PHE A 200 -6.01 5.79 5.76
N GLY A 201 -5.45 6.38 6.80
CA GLY A 201 -6.15 6.72 8.03
C GLY A 201 -5.29 7.61 8.91
N ILE A 202 -5.75 7.83 10.13
CA ILE A 202 -5.03 8.57 11.16
C ILE A 202 -4.12 7.62 11.94
N GLN A 203 -2.95 8.10 12.36
CA GLN A 203 -1.96 7.32 13.12
C GLN A 203 -2.56 6.68 14.38
N ASP A 204 -3.38 7.43 15.13
CA ASP A 204 -4.23 6.85 16.16
C ASP A 204 -5.38 6.08 15.51
N ILE A 205 -5.15 4.79 15.29
CA ILE A 205 -6.10 3.88 14.66
C ILE A 205 -7.44 3.78 15.42
N ASN A 206 -7.43 4.08 16.73
CA ASN A 206 -8.61 4.03 17.58
C ASN A 206 -9.41 5.34 17.58
N SER A 207 -8.86 6.43 17.04
CA SER A 207 -9.52 7.74 16.96
C SER A 207 -10.89 7.66 16.26
N ASP A 208 -11.88 8.40 16.75
CA ASP A 208 -13.20 8.50 16.09
C ASP A 208 -13.13 9.22 14.74
N ASN A 209 -12.06 10.01 14.53
CA ASN A 209 -11.80 10.67 13.24
C ASN A 209 -11.37 9.67 12.14
N ASN A 210 -11.09 8.41 12.49
CA ASN A 210 -10.72 7.34 11.57
C ASN A 210 -11.94 6.66 10.91
N TYR A 211 -13.06 7.36 10.75
CA TYR A 211 -14.34 6.75 10.37
C TYR A 211 -14.35 6.10 8.98
N ILE A 212 -13.62 6.64 7.99
CA ILE A 212 -13.49 6.00 6.67
C ILE A 212 -12.73 4.68 6.81
N PHE A 213 -11.60 4.70 7.52
CA PHE A 213 -10.79 3.52 7.77
C PHE A 213 -11.58 2.45 8.55
N LYS A 214 -12.29 2.84 9.61
CA LYS A 214 -13.10 1.92 10.43
C LYS A 214 -14.29 1.34 9.65
N SER A 215 -14.93 2.12 8.80
CA SER A 215 -15.97 1.65 7.86
C SER A 215 -15.41 0.66 6.84
N LEU A 216 -14.22 0.95 6.31
CA LEU A 216 -13.51 0.03 5.42
C LEU A 216 -13.19 -1.27 6.14
N LEU A 217 -12.60 -1.20 7.33
CA LEU A 217 -12.28 -2.37 8.15
C LEU A 217 -13.52 -3.23 8.44
N LYS A 218 -14.65 -2.62 8.79
CA LYS A 218 -15.92 -3.33 8.96
C LYS A 218 -16.32 -4.10 7.71
N THR A 219 -16.11 -3.50 6.54
CA THR A 219 -16.37 -4.13 5.25
C THR A 219 -15.46 -5.33 4.99
N TYR A 220 -14.17 -5.21 5.29
CA TYR A 220 -13.25 -6.35 5.23
C TYR A 220 -13.68 -7.49 6.17
N GLN A 221 -14.06 -7.16 7.40
CA GLN A 221 -14.50 -8.14 8.40
C GLN A 221 -15.84 -8.82 8.07
N SER A 222 -16.65 -8.25 7.18
CA SER A 222 -17.87 -8.89 6.68
C SER A 222 -17.59 -10.02 5.68
N VAL A 223 -16.46 -9.96 4.98
CA VAL A 223 -16.07 -10.92 3.92
C VAL A 223 -14.98 -11.89 4.37
N PHE A 224 -14.02 -11.40 5.17
CA PHE A 224 -12.87 -12.16 5.62
C PHE A 224 -12.95 -12.46 7.11
N ASN A 225 -12.71 -13.72 7.47
CA ASN A 225 -12.72 -14.18 8.86
C ASN A 225 -11.60 -13.57 9.71
N ASN A 226 -10.51 -13.12 9.10
CA ASN A 226 -9.36 -12.55 9.81
C ASN A 226 -8.87 -11.31 9.08
N THR A 227 -8.59 -10.26 9.85
CA THR A 227 -7.97 -9.01 9.40
C THR A 227 -6.83 -8.64 10.35
N VAL A 228 -5.66 -8.30 9.81
CA VAL A 228 -4.51 -7.80 10.57
C VAL A 228 -4.10 -6.46 10.01
N LEU A 229 -3.76 -5.52 10.89
CA LEU A 229 -3.54 -4.12 10.55
C LEU A 229 -2.10 -3.72 10.80
N PHE A 230 -1.53 -2.96 9.86
CA PHE A 230 -0.17 -2.44 9.97
C PHE A 230 -0.18 -0.95 9.59
N PRO A 231 -0.34 -0.04 10.56
CA PRO A 231 -0.11 1.37 10.31
C PRO A 231 1.38 1.59 10.04
N THR A 232 1.69 2.31 8.96
CA THR A 232 3.07 2.64 8.64
C THR A 232 3.55 3.72 9.61
N LEU A 233 4.38 3.35 10.59
CA LEU A 233 4.93 4.33 11.52
C LEU A 233 6.05 5.13 10.82
N TYR A 234 6.04 6.46 11.00
CA TYR A 234 7.11 7.40 10.63
C TYR A 234 7.50 7.52 9.13
N GLY A 235 7.03 6.64 8.24
CA GLY A 235 7.54 6.57 6.85
C GLY A 235 7.09 7.69 5.90
N ASN A 236 6.02 8.39 6.26
CA ASN A 236 5.36 9.35 5.39
C ASN A 236 5.70 10.79 5.77
N PHE A 237 5.52 11.18 7.04
CA PHE A 237 5.61 12.57 7.46
C PHE A 237 6.92 13.27 7.08
N GLN A 238 8.08 12.68 7.39
CA GLN A 238 9.37 13.28 7.02
C GLN A 238 9.72 13.07 5.55
N LEU A 239 9.33 11.95 4.92
CA LEU A 239 9.55 11.79 3.48
C LEU A 239 8.72 12.82 2.68
N TYR A 240 7.46 13.05 3.06
CA TYR A 240 6.59 14.04 2.41
C TYR A 240 7.10 15.47 2.63
N ASN A 241 7.55 15.80 3.84
CA ASN A 241 8.12 17.14 4.08
C ASN A 241 9.42 17.36 3.30
N THR A 242 10.29 16.34 3.23
CA THR A 242 11.64 16.47 2.69
C THR A 242 11.74 16.26 1.19
N VAL A 243 11.09 15.21 0.70
CA VAL A 243 11.15 14.85 -0.71
C VAL A 243 10.20 15.74 -1.50
N PHE A 244 9.09 16.16 -0.88
CA PHE A 244 7.98 16.80 -1.58
C PHE A 244 7.68 18.23 -1.13
N GLY A 245 8.38 18.76 -0.12
CA GLY A 245 8.24 20.16 0.32
C GLY A 245 6.91 20.49 0.99
N LEU A 246 6.14 19.48 1.45
CA LEU A 246 4.89 19.71 2.16
C LEU A 246 5.23 20.27 3.56
N LYS A 247 4.69 21.43 3.95
CA LYS A 247 4.97 22.03 5.27
C LYS A 247 4.04 21.41 6.32
N TYR A 248 4.67 20.75 7.31
CA TYR A 248 4.33 20.57 8.74
C TYR A 248 2.89 20.33 9.27
N GLU A 249 1.83 20.29 8.47
CA GLU A 249 0.45 20.13 8.99
C GLU A 249 -0.25 18.81 8.64
N LEU A 250 0.36 17.93 7.84
CA LEU A 250 -0.17 16.58 7.53
C LEU A 250 0.07 15.55 8.66
N THR A 251 0.21 16.00 9.91
CA THR A 251 0.75 15.24 11.05
C THR A 251 0.00 13.97 11.44
N GLU A 252 -1.23 13.76 10.97
CA GLU A 252 -2.04 12.63 11.39
C GLU A 252 -2.24 11.55 10.34
N LEU A 253 -2.13 11.83 9.04
CA LEU A 253 -2.42 10.84 8.00
C LEU A 253 -1.26 9.84 7.79
N THR A 254 -1.59 8.56 7.78
CA THR A 254 -0.65 7.46 7.52
C THR A 254 -1.27 6.42 6.58
N ASN A 255 -0.41 5.69 5.85
CA ASN A 255 -0.84 4.46 5.20
C ASN A 255 -1.11 3.40 6.28
N ILE A 256 -2.18 2.65 6.11
CA ILE A 256 -2.52 1.50 6.93
C ILE A 256 -2.64 0.31 5.98
N MET A 257 -1.86 -0.73 6.22
CA MET A 257 -2.03 -1.98 5.48
C MET A 257 -3.09 -2.82 6.15
N ILE A 258 -4.12 -3.20 5.40
CA ILE A 258 -5.10 -4.20 5.81
C ILE A 258 -4.69 -5.53 5.17
N ILE A 259 -4.37 -6.52 5.99
CA ILE A 259 -4.11 -7.90 5.57
C ILE A 259 -5.32 -8.75 5.92
N ALA A 260 -6.00 -9.28 4.93
CA ALA A 260 -7.25 -10.03 5.11
C ALA A 260 -7.18 -11.42 4.49
N PHE A 261 -7.69 -12.43 5.20
CA PHE A 261 -7.64 -13.83 4.78
C PHE A 261 -8.64 -14.71 5.51
N ASN A 262 -9.06 -15.79 4.84
CA ASN A 262 -10.01 -16.77 5.38
C ASN A 262 -9.34 -18.02 5.99
N SER A 263 -8.05 -18.25 5.71
CA SER A 263 -7.33 -19.44 6.18
C SER A 263 -7.06 -19.45 7.69
N LYS A 264 -7.50 -20.52 8.35
CA LYS A 264 -7.17 -20.80 9.76
C LYS A 264 -5.70 -21.16 9.97
N THR A 265 -5.04 -21.71 8.95
CA THR A 265 -3.62 -22.11 9.00
C THR A 265 -2.71 -20.89 9.03
N LEU A 266 -3.05 -19.86 8.25
CA LEU A 266 -2.34 -18.58 8.26
C LEU A 266 -2.47 -17.89 9.61
N PHE A 267 -3.67 -17.87 10.21
CA PHE A 267 -3.91 -17.28 11.52
C PHE A 267 -2.97 -17.86 12.59
N LYS A 268 -2.89 -19.19 12.68
CA LYS A 268 -1.97 -19.88 13.60
C LYS A 268 -0.50 -19.58 13.32
N THR A 269 -0.15 -19.43 12.04
CA THR A 269 1.22 -19.12 11.63
C THR A 269 1.68 -17.75 12.13
N VAL A 270 0.78 -16.76 12.13
CA VAL A 270 1.05 -15.42 12.67
C VAL A 270 1.23 -15.51 14.18
N THR A 271 0.29 -16.10 14.91
CA THR A 271 0.33 -16.19 16.39
C THR A 271 1.54 -16.98 16.90
N ASP A 272 1.96 -18.03 16.19
CA ASP A 272 3.09 -18.87 16.61
C ASP A 272 4.45 -18.25 16.26
N LYS A 273 4.52 -17.42 15.20
CA LYS A 273 5.78 -16.82 14.72
C LYS A 273 6.08 -15.45 15.31
N THR A 274 5.10 -14.70 15.81
CA THR A 274 5.34 -13.46 16.57
C THR A 274 6.27 -13.68 17.78
N HIS A 275 6.36 -14.90 18.30
CA HIS A 275 7.29 -15.27 19.37
C HIS A 275 8.70 -15.68 18.90
N LYS A 276 8.94 -15.83 17.59
CA LYS A 276 10.17 -16.43 17.04
C LYS A 276 10.86 -15.60 15.95
N ILE A 277 10.38 -14.40 15.62
CA ILE A 277 11.03 -13.52 14.63
C ILE A 277 12.22 -12.81 15.31
N GLN A 278 13.24 -13.59 15.68
CA GLN A 278 14.52 -13.05 16.14
C GLN A 278 15.22 -12.35 14.96
N GLY A 279 15.26 -11.02 15.00
CA GLY A 279 15.97 -10.20 14.01
C GLY A 279 15.51 -8.74 13.97
N LEU A 280 14.30 -8.46 14.46
CA LEU A 280 13.77 -7.11 14.56
C LEU A 280 13.51 -6.81 16.05
N LYS A 281 14.53 -6.31 16.77
CA LYS A 281 14.35 -5.90 18.18
C LYS A 281 13.23 -4.85 18.24
N ASN A 282 12.21 -5.11 19.05
CA ASN A 282 10.96 -4.35 19.28
C ASN A 282 9.76 -4.62 18.36
N THR A 283 9.86 -5.50 17.36
CA THR A 283 8.73 -5.76 16.44
C THR A 283 7.82 -6.87 16.93
N ASP A 284 8.32 -7.82 17.72
CA ASP A 284 7.51 -8.91 18.29
C ASP A 284 6.39 -8.36 19.20
N ASN A 285 6.68 -7.36 20.03
CA ASN A 285 5.68 -6.68 20.85
C ASN A 285 4.74 -5.82 19.98
N TYR A 286 5.27 -5.08 19.01
CA TYR A 286 4.47 -4.21 18.16
C TYR A 286 3.47 -4.97 17.26
N LEU A 287 3.91 -6.07 16.65
CA LEU A 287 3.03 -6.95 15.86
C LEU A 287 2.02 -7.66 16.74
N LYS A 288 2.42 -8.07 17.94
CA LYS A 288 1.53 -8.67 18.91
C LYS A 288 0.46 -7.66 19.36
N ASP A 289 0.87 -6.45 19.74
CA ASP A 289 -0.04 -5.38 20.15
C ASP A 289 -1.00 -4.99 19.01
N LEU A 290 -0.54 -4.95 17.76
CA LEU A 290 -1.40 -4.71 16.59
C LEU A 290 -2.36 -5.86 16.27
N CYS A 291 -1.93 -7.12 16.49
CA CYS A 291 -2.80 -8.29 16.29
C CYS A 291 -3.82 -8.47 17.44
N GLU A 292 -3.51 -7.95 18.63
CA GLU A 292 -4.33 -8.09 19.85
C GLU A 292 -5.18 -6.85 20.14
N GLN A 293 -4.99 -5.72 19.44
CA GLN A 293 -5.82 -4.53 19.57
C GLN A 293 -7.19 -4.73 18.94
N GLU A 294 -8.23 -4.73 19.77
CA GLU A 294 -9.62 -4.73 19.34
C GLU A 294 -10.05 -3.31 18.92
N ILE A 295 -10.39 -3.13 17.65
CA ILE A 295 -10.91 -1.86 17.13
C ILE A 295 -12.42 -1.91 17.13
N ASN A 296 -13.06 -0.99 17.86
CA ASN A 296 -14.52 -0.88 17.84
C ASN A 296 -14.98 -0.33 16.47
N VAL A 297 -15.55 -1.22 15.66
CA VAL A 297 -16.16 -0.88 14.38
C VAL A 297 -17.69 -1.07 14.36
N ALA A 298 -18.32 -1.38 15.50
CA ALA A 298 -19.74 -1.75 15.55
C ALA A 298 -20.66 -0.65 15.00
N ASP A 299 -20.35 0.61 15.30
CA ASP A 299 -21.18 1.77 14.95
C ASP A 299 -20.94 2.30 13.51
N TYR A 300 -19.97 1.75 12.78
CA TYR A 300 -19.60 2.25 11.45
C TYR A 300 -20.44 1.60 10.35
N ILE A 301 -20.63 2.29 9.23
CA ILE A 301 -21.29 1.69 8.08
C ILE A 301 -20.34 0.78 7.31
N GLN A 302 -20.93 -0.20 6.64
CA GLN A 302 -20.22 -1.06 5.72
C GLN A 302 -20.26 -0.44 4.31
N PHE A 303 -19.15 -0.42 3.59
CA PHE A 303 -19.14 -0.01 2.19
C PHE A 303 -19.82 -1.09 1.34
N SER A 304 -20.83 -0.66 0.61
CA SER A 304 -21.51 -1.46 -0.42
C SER A 304 -21.73 -0.57 -1.62
N ASP A 305 -21.95 -1.17 -2.80
CA ASP A 305 -22.30 -0.41 -4.01
C ASP A 305 -23.59 0.44 -3.81
N LYS A 306 -24.39 0.19 -2.77
CA LYS A 306 -25.62 0.96 -2.43
C LYS A 306 -25.39 2.19 -1.56
N ASN A 307 -24.23 2.30 -0.90
CA ASN A 307 -23.97 3.32 0.13
C ASN A 307 -23.12 4.50 -0.40
N GLU A 308 -23.13 4.73 -1.72
CA GLU A 308 -22.31 5.76 -2.38
C GLU A 308 -22.56 7.18 -1.83
N GLU A 309 -23.81 7.52 -1.52
CA GLU A 309 -24.17 8.84 -0.96
C GLU A 309 -23.54 9.08 0.42
N GLU A 310 -23.55 8.06 1.27
CA GLU A 310 -22.98 8.13 2.62
C GLU A 310 -21.45 8.18 2.57
N LEU A 311 -20.83 7.45 1.62
CA LEU A 311 -19.40 7.58 1.35
C LEU A 311 -19.05 9.00 0.90
N ASN A 312 -19.79 9.58 -0.03
CA ASN A 312 -19.54 10.94 -0.48
C ASN A 312 -19.68 11.95 0.66
N HIS A 313 -20.66 11.76 1.56
CA HIS A 313 -20.77 12.56 2.78
C HIS A 313 -19.52 12.44 3.66
N ASN A 314 -19.05 11.21 3.86
CA ASN A 314 -17.87 10.89 4.63
C ASN A 314 -16.59 11.47 4.00
N LEU A 315 -16.34 11.29 2.71
CA LEU A 315 -15.20 11.90 2.01
C LEU A 315 -15.24 13.43 2.07
N ASN A 316 -16.41 14.06 1.96
CA ASN A 316 -16.54 15.50 2.14
C ASN A 316 -16.17 15.96 3.56
N ASN A 317 -16.43 15.15 4.59
CA ASN A 317 -16.00 15.44 5.95
C ASN A 317 -14.48 15.28 6.10
N LEU A 318 -13.87 14.33 5.39
CA LEU A 318 -12.41 14.21 5.32
C LEU A 318 -11.82 15.43 4.63
N ASP A 319 -12.34 15.84 3.48
CA ASP A 319 -11.86 17.04 2.78
C ASP A 319 -12.01 18.30 3.64
N LYS A 320 -13.11 18.42 4.40
CA LYS A 320 -13.26 19.51 5.39
C LYS A 320 -12.22 19.42 6.49
N TYR A 321 -11.95 18.23 7.02
CA TYR A 321 -10.89 18.01 8.01
C TYR A 321 -9.53 18.39 7.43
N LEU A 322 -9.17 17.92 6.24
CA LEU A 322 -7.91 18.24 5.57
C LEU A 322 -7.77 19.74 5.29
N LYS A 323 -8.87 20.44 4.96
CA LYS A 323 -8.89 21.90 4.80
C LYS A 323 -8.81 22.66 6.13
N GLN A 324 -9.34 22.11 7.21
CA GLN A 324 -9.23 22.71 8.56
C GLN A 324 -7.84 22.53 9.16
N VAL A 325 -7.21 21.40 8.85
CA VAL A 325 -5.87 21.04 9.31
C VAL A 325 -4.80 21.72 8.46
N ASN A 326 -5.11 22.18 7.24
CA ASN A 326 -4.17 22.87 6.35
C ASN A 326 -4.78 24.19 5.79
N PRO A 327 -4.97 25.22 6.63
CA PRO A 327 -5.53 26.51 6.22
C PRO A 327 -4.45 27.43 5.62
N GLU A 328 -4.16 27.23 4.32
CA GLU A 328 -3.27 28.04 3.45
C GLU A 328 -1.76 28.05 3.75
#